data_AF-A0A5J5LAZ7-F1
#
_entry.id   AF-A0A5J5LAZ7-F1
#
_cell.length_a   1.000
_cell.length_b   1.000
_cell.length_c   1.000
_cell.angle_alpha   90.00
_cell.angle_beta   90.00
_cell.angle_gamma   90.00
#
_symmetry.space_group_name_H-M   'P 1'
#
loop_
_entity.id
_entity.type
_entity.pdbx_description
1 polymer ?
#
loop_
_entity_poly.entity_id
_entity_poly.type
_entity_poly.pdbx_seq_one_letter_code
_entity_poly.pdbx_strand_id
1 'polypeptide(L)' 'MCGGSTDADKTFVLPAARVRMTACTYCGCSVEAHDPVFVSESSDGEPTARFCNYGCLSAHIDEADLTTGTACEWAPTQ' A
#
# COMPACT_ATOMS: atom_id res chain seq x y z
N MET A 1 -5.73 6.02 -11.96
CA MET A 1 -5.31 5.63 -13.33
C MET A 1 -3.79 5.73 -13.42
N CYS A 2 -3.04 4.72 -12.98
CA CYS A 2 -1.60 4.67 -13.30
C CYS A 2 -1.49 4.39 -14.79
N GLY A 3 -0.80 5.26 -15.52
CA GLY A 3 -0.54 5.06 -16.94
C GLY A 3 0.22 3.76 -17.12
N GLY A 4 -0.43 2.77 -17.75
CA GLY A 4 0.24 1.57 -18.18
C GLY A 4 1.27 1.95 -19.24
N SER A 5 2.54 1.81 -18.92
CA SER A 5 3.58 1.76 -19.95
C SER A 5 3.32 0.50 -20.76
N THR A 6 2.80 0.66 -21.98
CA THR A 6 2.80 -0.42 -22.96
C THR A 6 4.23 -0.59 -23.47
N ASP A 7 5.06 -1.32 -22.72
CA ASP A 7 6.28 -1.89 -23.28
C ASP A 7 5.90 -3.14 -24.08
N ALA A 8 5.60 -2.89 -25.35
CA ALA A 8 5.68 -3.92 -26.37
C ALA A 8 7.16 -4.28 -26.55
N ASP A 9 7.45 -5.57 -26.38
CA ASP A 9 8.73 -6.24 -26.67
C ASP A 9 9.81 -6.19 -25.58
N LYS A 10 9.78 -7.21 -24.70
CA LYS A 10 10.97 -7.96 -24.27
C LYS A 10 10.60 -9.29 -23.59
N THR A 11 10.60 -10.35 -24.40
CA THR A 11 10.50 -11.74 -23.93
C THR A 11 11.78 -12.14 -23.19
N PHE A 12 11.77 -12.03 -21.87
CA PHE A 12 12.62 -12.85 -21.00
C PHE A 12 11.75 -13.36 -19.86
N VAL A 13 11.25 -14.59 -20.01
CA VAL A 13 10.39 -15.25 -19.04
C VAL A 13 11.26 -15.74 -17.88
N LEU A 14 11.40 -14.92 -16.85
CA LEU A 14 11.86 -15.37 -15.53
C LEU A 14 10.79 -16.30 -14.94
N PRO A 15 11.15 -17.43 -14.32
CA PRO A 15 10.17 -18.34 -13.75
C PRO A 15 9.36 -17.54 -12.72
N ALA A 16 8.04 -17.67 -12.77
CA ALA A 16 7.08 -17.00 -11.90
C ALA A 16 7.30 -17.40 -10.43
N ALA A 17 8.38 -16.89 -9.82
CA ALA A 17 8.46 -16.70 -8.39
C ALA A 17 7.21 -15.90 -8.05
N ARG A 18 6.32 -16.51 -7.26
CA ARG A 18 5.02 -15.98 -6.85
C ARG A 18 5.10 -14.45 -6.77
N VAL A 19 4.50 -13.76 -7.75
CA VAL A 19 4.21 -12.34 -7.60
C VAL A 19 3.24 -12.28 -6.43
N ARG A 20 3.75 -12.12 -5.22
CA ARG A 20 2.92 -11.72 -4.09
C ARG A 20 2.40 -10.37 -4.54
N MET A 21 1.11 -10.25 -4.86
CA MET A 21 0.56 -8.99 -5.31
C MET A 21 0.86 -7.91 -4.25
N THR A 22 1.87 -7.11 -4.52
CA THR A 22 2.28 -5.93 -3.78
C THR A 22 1.53 -4.73 -4.36
N ALA A 23 0.25 -4.91 -4.68
CA ALA A 23 -0.60 -3.86 -5.22
C ALA A 23 -0.92 -2.84 -4.12
N CYS A 24 -0.87 -1.56 -4.48
CA CYS A 24 -1.31 -0.49 -3.61
C CYS A 24 -2.81 -0.61 -3.37
N THR A 25 -3.20 -0.57 -2.10
CA THR A 25 -4.59 -0.60 -1.64
C THR A 25 -5.43 0.52 -2.25
N TYR A 26 -4.81 1.69 -2.48
CA TYR A 26 -5.50 2.85 -3.05
C TYR A 26 -5.56 2.82 -4.58
N CYS A 27 -4.40 2.78 -5.25
CA CYS A 27 -4.34 2.99 -6.70
C CYS A 27 -4.21 1.69 -7.53
N GLY A 28 -3.99 0.53 -6.89
CA GLY A 28 -3.81 -0.77 -7.53
C GLY A 28 -2.43 -1.03 -8.16
N CYS A 29 -1.52 -0.05 -8.11
CA CYS A 29 -0.22 -0.11 -8.78
C CYS A 29 0.80 -0.87 -7.92
N SER A 30 1.86 -1.42 -8.52
CA SER A 30 2.90 -2.11 -7.74
C SER A 30 3.60 -1.12 -6.81
N VAL A 31 3.61 -1.41 -5.50
CA VAL A 31 4.27 -0.54 -4.51
C VAL A 31 5.80 -0.65 -4.57
N GLU A 32 6.34 -1.69 -5.19
CA GLU A 32 7.79 -1.93 -5.32
C GLU A 32 8.51 -0.90 -6.19
N ALA A 33 7.78 -0.18 -7.04
CA ALA A 33 8.31 0.88 -7.90
C ALA A 33 8.47 2.23 -7.18
N HIS A 34 8.20 2.28 -5.88
CA HIS A 34 8.08 3.52 -5.10
C HIS A 34 8.72 3.37 -3.71
N ASP A 35 8.36 4.26 -2.78
CA ASP A 35 8.74 4.22 -1.36
C ASP A 35 7.55 3.73 -0.52
N PRO A 36 7.34 2.40 -0.44
CA PRO A 36 6.09 1.84 0.05
C PRO A 36 5.87 2.06 1.54
N VAL A 37 4.62 2.32 1.91
CA VAL A 37 4.14 2.33 3.30
C VAL A 37 3.29 1.11 3.55
N PHE A 38 3.62 0.34 4.58
CA PHE A 38 2.90 -0.85 5.00
C PHE A 38 2.19 -0.57 6.32
N VAL A 39 0.89 -0.84 6.37
CA VAL A 39 0.07 -0.66 7.57
C VAL A 39 -0.47 -2.02 8.00
N SER A 40 -0.35 -2.31 9.28
CA SER A 40 -0.86 -3.52 9.90
C SER A 40 -1.77 -3.14 11.07
N GLU A 41 -2.92 -3.79 11.18
CA GLU A 41 -3.82 -3.62 12.33
C GLU A 41 -3.29 -4.31 13.60
N SER A 42 -2.42 -5.31 13.44
CA SER A 42 -1.72 -6.00 14.53
C SER A 42 -0.21 -5.89 14.36
N SER A 43 0.52 -5.90 15.49
CA SER A 43 1.99 -5.98 15.49
C SER A 43 2.52 -7.29 14.92
N ASP A 44 1.71 -8.35 15.00
CA ASP A 44 2.05 -9.68 14.52
C ASP A 44 1.25 -10.00 13.26
N GLY A 45 1.90 -9.98 12.09
CA GLY A 45 1.25 -10.39 10.84
C GLY A 45 1.82 -9.75 9.57
N GLU A 46 1.27 -10.19 8.44
CA GLU A 46 1.43 -9.53 7.15
C GLU A 46 0.65 -8.20 7.14
N PRO A 47 1.15 -7.14 6.48
CA PRO A 47 0.44 -5.87 6.38
C PRO A 47 -0.96 -6.04 5.81
N THR A 48 -1.96 -5.50 6.51
CA THR A 48 -3.36 -5.47 6.07
C THR A 48 -3.56 -4.51 4.91
N ALA A 49 -2.72 -3.47 4.83
CA ALA A 49 -2.72 -2.53 3.72
C ALA A 49 -1.29 -2.14 3.29
N ARG A 50 -1.18 -1.81 2.00
CA ARG A 50 0.06 -1.43 1.31
C ARG A 50 -0.18 -0.19 0.47
N PHE A 51 0.72 0.78 0.49
CA PHE A 51 0.57 2.02 -0.28
C PHE A 51 1.86 2.36 -1.03
N CYS A 52 1.75 2.94 -2.23
CA CYS A 52 2.92 3.35 -3.01
C CYS A 52 3.81 4.36 -2.25
N ASN A 53 3.19 5.25 -1.47
CA ASN A 53 3.83 6.24 -0.61
C ASN A 53 2.75 6.93 0.26
N TYR A 54 3.15 7.92 1.05
CA TYR A 54 2.26 8.71 1.90
C TYR A 54 1.12 9.41 1.15
N GLY A 55 1.27 9.74 -0.14
CA GLY A 55 0.21 10.36 -0.94
C GLY A 55 -0.97 9.42 -1.16
N CYS A 56 -0.70 8.15 -1.53
CA CYS A 56 -1.75 7.14 -1.68
C CYS A 56 -2.39 6.76 -0.34
N LEU A 57 -1.62 6.78 0.76
CA LEU A 57 -2.16 6.58 2.10
C LEU A 57 -3.10 7.73 2.50
N SER A 58 -2.68 8.98 2.34
CA SER A 58 -3.49 10.16 2.66
C SER A 58 -4.80 10.16 1.90
N ALA A 59 -4.75 9.92 0.58
CA ALA A 59 -5.96 9.88 -0.25
C ALA A 59 -6.92 8.76 0.18
N HIS A 60 -6.40 7.60 0.59
CA HIS A 60 -7.22 6.53 1.14
C HIS A 60 -7.88 6.91 2.48
N ILE A 61 -7.12 7.54 3.38
CA ILE A 61 -7.63 8.03 4.67
C ILE A 61 -8.77 9.03 4.46
N ASP A 62 -8.55 10.00 3.57
CA ASP A 62 -9.53 11.06 3.28
C ASP A 62 -10.79 10.50 2.61
N GLU A 63 -10.64 9.61 1.63
CA GLU A 63 -11.77 9.04 0.88
C GLU A 63 -12.63 8.10 1.73
N ALA A 64 -12.00 7.32 2.62
CA ALA A 64 -12.71 6.38 3.50
C ALA A 64 -13.05 6.98 4.88
N ASP A 65 -12.76 8.27 5.10
CA ASP A 65 -13.02 9.00 6.35
C ASP A 65 -12.43 8.30 7.59
N LEU A 66 -11.22 7.71 7.43
CA LEU A 66 -10.61 6.85 8.46
C LEU A 66 -10.14 7.61 9.71
N THR A 67 -10.09 8.93 9.65
CA THR A 67 -9.78 9.80 10.80
C THR A 67 -11.01 10.13 11.64
N THR A 68 -12.22 9.85 11.16
CA THR A 68 -13.42 10.25 11.89
C THR A 68 -13.63 9.38 13.13
N GLY A 69 -13.75 10.05 14.28
CA GLY A 69 -13.93 9.39 15.56
C GLY A 69 -12.69 8.67 16.10
N THR A 70 -11.52 8.82 15.46
CA THR A 70 -10.28 8.24 15.98
C THR A 70 -9.88 8.95 17.27
N ALA A 71 -9.83 8.20 18.37
CA ALA A 71 -9.19 8.62 19.61
C ALA A 71 -7.99 7.70 19.83
N CYS A 72 -6.80 8.27 19.96
CA CYS A 72 -5.69 7.50 20.51
C CYS A 72 -6.03 7.18 21.97
N GLU A 73 -5.87 5.93 22.41
CA GLU A 73 -5.72 5.65 23.84
C GLU A 73 -4.41 6.30 24.29
N TRP A 74 -4.50 7.53 24.78
CA TRP A 74 -3.37 8.26 25.32
C TRP A 74 -3.41 8.16 26.85
N ALA A 75 -2.50 7.39 27.42
CA ALA A 75 -2.29 7.29 28.87
C ALA A 75 -1.03 8.11 29.26
N PRO A 76 -1.17 9.37 29.72
CA PRO A 76 -0.04 10.23 30.07
C PRO A 76 0.72 9.83 31.33
N THR A 77 0.29 8.79 32.05
CA THR A 77 0.96 8.28 33.25
C THR A 77 1.85 7.08 32.90
N GLN A 78 3.14 7.36 32.73
CA GLN A 78 4.25 6.41 32.85
C GLN A 78 5.11 6.80 34.05
#